data_AF-A0A533V9V8-F1
#
_entry.id   AF-A0A533V9V8-F1
#
_cell.length_a   1.000
_cell.length_b   1.000
_cell.length_c   1.000
_cell.angle_alpha   90.00
_cell.angle_beta   90.00
_cell.angle_gamma   90.00
#
_symmetry.space_group_name_H-M   'P 1'
#
loop_
_entity.id
_entity.type
_entity.pdbx_description
1 polymer ?
#
loop_
_entity_poly.entity_id
_entity_poly.type
_entity_poly.pdbx_seq_one_letter_code
_entity_poly.pdbx_strand_id
1 'polypeptide(L)'
;MLVLGFGSIQTSFGHAFVINSTPAQSAALPSSPQQVNVLFSEPVDLRYSHLKVLDSNGKQVDDKDVHYLNNDESSLTVSVPLLKDGIYTVSTNVLSQTDGHVTDNAFVFAVGQAIIPSNVASIATSSKLYLPEALARFPTLLAQVMIVGAAFGTFWMWGPLSKIAFLTESISQVRSK
;
A
#
# COMPACT_ATOMS: atom_id res chain seq x y z
N MET A 1 -16.52 -35.31 -17.21
CA MET A 1 -16.89 -34.89 -15.85
C MET A 1 -16.01 -33.71 -15.49
N LEU A 2 -16.52 -32.47 -15.64
CA LEU A 2 -15.75 -31.23 -15.44
C LEU A 2 -15.87 -30.83 -13.96
N VAL A 3 -14.77 -30.93 -13.21
CA VAL A 3 -14.71 -30.45 -11.82
C VAL A 3 -14.36 -28.97 -11.87
N LEU A 4 -15.36 -28.11 -11.68
CA LEU A 4 -15.16 -26.68 -11.44
C LEU A 4 -14.67 -26.53 -9.99
N GLY A 5 -13.36 -26.42 -9.82
CA GLY A 5 -12.76 -26.04 -8.54
C GLY A 5 -13.11 -24.59 -8.23
N PHE A 6 -13.84 -24.36 -7.15
CA PHE A 6 -13.97 -23.03 -6.56
C PHE A 6 -12.61 -22.63 -6.01
N GLY A 7 -11.81 -21.96 -6.84
CA GLY A 7 -10.58 -21.31 -6.39
C GLY A 7 -10.95 -20.34 -5.29
N SER A 8 -10.37 -20.55 -4.11
CA SER A 8 -10.47 -19.61 -3.00
C SER A 8 -10.09 -18.22 -3.52
N ILE A 9 -11.03 -17.28 -3.46
CA ILE A 9 -10.76 -15.88 -3.80
C ILE A 9 -9.83 -15.36 -2.70
N GLN A 10 -8.52 -15.45 -2.95
CA GLN A 10 -7.51 -14.84 -2.11
C GLN A 10 -7.67 -13.34 -2.28
N THR A 11 -8.28 -12.67 -1.31
CA THR A 11 -8.33 -11.22 -1.28
C THR A 11 -6.93 -10.72 -0.93
N SER A 12 -6.11 -10.43 -1.94
CA SER A 12 -4.84 -9.75 -1.74
C SER A 12 -5.10 -8.25 -1.65
N PHE A 13 -4.87 -7.66 -0.48
CA PHE A 13 -4.83 -6.21 -0.34
C PHE A 13 -3.46 -5.79 -0.84
N GLY A 14 -3.31 -5.18 -2.01
CA GLY A 14 -1.98 -4.83 -2.53
C GLY A 14 -1.22 -3.74 -1.76
N HIS A 15 -1.56 -3.50 -0.48
CA HIS A 15 -0.91 -2.66 0.51
C HIS A 15 -1.16 -3.24 1.92
N ALA A 16 -0.18 -3.19 2.82
CA ALA A 16 -0.36 -3.48 4.24
C ALA A 16 -1.12 -2.34 4.96
N PHE A 17 -2.35 -2.59 5.40
CA PHE A 17 -3.18 -1.65 6.17
C PHE A 17 -3.42 -2.15 7.59
N VAL A 18 -3.62 -1.25 8.54
CA VAL A 18 -4.02 -1.60 9.91
C VAL A 18 -5.44 -2.20 9.91
N ILE A 19 -5.57 -3.47 10.29
CA ILE A 19 -6.86 -4.16 10.49
C ILE A 19 -7.35 -3.93 11.92
N ASN A 20 -6.46 -4.07 12.90
CA ASN A 20 -6.81 -4.01 14.31
C ASN A 20 -5.65 -3.47 15.14
N SER A 21 -5.95 -2.97 16.33
CA SER A 21 -4.96 -2.47 17.27
C SER A 21 -5.40 -2.70 18.71
N THR A 22 -4.41 -2.84 19.60
CA THR A 22 -4.60 -2.85 21.05
C THR A 22 -3.53 -1.94 21.66
N PRO A 23 -3.88 -0.76 22.20
CA PRO A 23 -5.23 -0.21 22.35
C PRO A 23 -5.97 0.01 21.02
N ALA A 24 -7.30 -0.12 21.05
CA ALA A 24 -8.11 0.10 19.86
C ALA A 24 -8.10 1.58 19.43
N GLN A 25 -8.26 1.82 18.13
CA GLN A 25 -8.36 3.17 17.59
C GLN A 25 -9.47 3.97 18.28
N SER A 26 -9.12 5.17 18.71
CA SER A 26 -9.97 6.10 19.45
C SER A 26 -10.47 5.59 20.81
N ALA A 27 -9.84 4.55 21.37
CA ALA A 27 -10.19 4.05 22.70
C ALA A 27 -9.74 5.03 23.80
N ALA A 28 -10.55 5.14 24.86
CA ALA A 28 -10.18 5.79 26.11
C ALA A 28 -9.92 4.71 27.16
N LEU A 29 -8.67 4.60 27.60
CA LEU A 29 -8.22 3.60 28.56
C LEU A 29 -8.21 4.21 29.96
N PRO A 30 -8.73 3.51 30.98
CA PRO A 30 -8.71 3.99 32.35
C PRO A 30 -7.29 4.05 32.94
N SER A 31 -6.35 3.28 32.39
CA SER A 31 -4.95 3.20 32.83
C SER A 31 -3.99 3.03 31.65
N SER A 32 -2.72 3.33 31.87
CA SER A 32 -1.67 3.15 30.86
C SER A 32 -1.59 1.69 30.39
N PRO A 33 -1.55 1.42 29.08
CA PRO A 33 -1.13 0.12 28.58
C PRO A 33 0.36 -0.11 28.86
N GLN A 34 0.79 -1.37 28.76
CA GLN A 34 2.22 -1.75 28.82
C GLN A 34 2.86 -1.85 27.42
N GLN A 35 2.04 -2.05 26.39
CA GLN A 35 2.49 -2.20 25.01
C GLN A 35 1.38 -1.75 24.06
N VAL A 36 1.76 -1.44 22.83
CA VAL A 36 0.85 -1.15 21.72
C VAL A 36 1.07 -2.20 20.64
N ASN A 37 0.01 -2.94 20.33
CA ASN A 37 -0.01 -3.98 19.32
C ASN A 37 -0.82 -3.50 18.10
N VAL A 38 -0.32 -3.77 16.90
CA VAL A 38 -0.97 -3.41 15.63
C VAL A 38 -0.95 -4.61 14.70
N LEU A 39 -2.13 -5.02 14.23
CA LEU A 39 -2.34 -6.08 13.25
C LEU A 39 -2.56 -5.46 11.87
N PHE A 40 -1.81 -5.94 10.88
CA PHE A 40 -1.87 -5.51 9.50
C PHE A 40 -2.60 -6.54 8.62
N SER A 41 -3.03 -6.11 7.43
CA SER A 41 -3.67 -6.96 6.44
C SER A 41 -2.73 -7.89 5.70
N GLU A 42 -1.44 -7.61 5.75
CA GLU A 42 -0.40 -8.39 5.10
C GLU A 42 0.84 -8.46 6.00
N PRO A 43 1.72 -9.46 5.79
CA PRO A 43 3.03 -9.51 6.44
C PRO A 43 3.86 -8.27 6.11
N VAL A 44 4.57 -7.73 7.10
CA VAL A 44 5.42 -6.54 6.96
C VAL A 44 6.88 -6.88 7.22
N ASP A 45 7.83 -6.23 6.54
CA ASP A 45 9.26 -6.43 6.79
C ASP A 45 9.72 -5.53 7.93
N LEU A 46 10.03 -6.13 9.10
CA LEU A 46 10.46 -5.41 10.29
C LEU A 46 11.69 -4.51 10.07
N ARG A 47 12.59 -4.84 9.15
CA ARG A 47 13.83 -4.08 8.90
C ARG A 47 13.55 -2.70 8.27
N TYR A 48 12.43 -2.59 7.56
CA TYR A 48 12.01 -1.40 6.84
C TYR A 48 10.68 -0.84 7.37
N SER A 49 10.25 -1.32 8.54
CA SER A 49 8.99 -0.94 9.15
C SER A 49 9.21 -0.24 10.49
N HIS A 50 8.34 0.71 10.80
CA HIS A 50 8.39 1.51 12.00
C HIS A 50 7.01 1.57 12.65
N LEU A 51 6.99 1.40 13.98
CA LEU A 51 5.85 1.62 14.85
C LEU A 51 6.30 2.58 15.96
N LYS A 52 5.60 3.70 16.13
CA LYS A 52 5.95 4.74 17.10
C LYS A 52 4.73 5.17 17.90
N VAL A 53 4.92 5.43 19.18
CA VAL A 53 3.91 6.04 20.05
C VAL A 53 4.37 7.44 20.40
N LEU A 54 3.55 8.44 20.07
CA LEU A 54 3.85 9.85 20.23
C LEU A 54 2.91 10.49 21.26
N ASP A 55 3.41 11.42 22.06
CA ASP A 55 2.58 12.27 22.92
C ASP A 55 1.91 13.43 22.14
N SER A 56 1.14 14.26 22.84
CA SER A 56 0.46 15.42 22.26
C SER A 56 1.38 16.51 21.71
N ASN A 57 2.68 16.49 22.06
CA ASN A 57 3.70 17.39 21.52
C ASN A 57 4.43 16.77 20.32
N GLY A 58 4.04 15.57 19.89
CA GLY A 58 4.71 14.82 18.81
C GLY A 58 6.02 14.16 19.25
N LYS A 59 6.32 14.11 20.56
CA LYS A 59 7.51 13.45 21.07
C LYS A 59 7.27 11.95 21.15
N GLN A 60 8.21 11.15 20.65
CA GLN A 60 8.19 9.70 20.83
C GLN A 60 8.37 9.31 22.30
N VAL A 61 7.45 8.48 22.80
CA VAL A 61 7.38 8.05 24.21
C VAL A 61 7.45 6.54 24.41
N ASP A 62 7.58 5.75 23.34
CA ASP A 62 7.82 4.30 23.41
C ASP A 62 9.28 3.93 23.73
N ASP A 63 9.50 2.66 24.02
CA ASP A 63 10.82 2.09 24.36
C ASP A 63 11.68 1.71 23.14
N LYS A 64 11.18 1.94 21.91
CA LYS A 64 11.87 1.71 20.63
C LYS A 64 12.29 0.27 20.38
N ASP A 65 11.54 -0.68 20.92
CA ASP A 65 11.81 -2.11 20.89
C ASP A 65 10.83 -2.84 19.95
N VAL A 66 10.52 -2.24 18.80
CA VAL A 66 9.54 -2.79 17.85
C VAL A 66 9.92 -4.20 17.41
N HIS A 67 8.99 -5.14 17.53
CA HIS A 67 9.18 -6.53 17.12
C HIS A 67 7.86 -7.18 16.66
N TYR A 68 7.96 -8.37 16.07
CA TYR A 68 6.78 -9.16 15.72
C TYR A 68 6.08 -9.70 16.97
N LEU A 69 4.78 -9.46 17.08
CA LEU A 69 3.98 -10.02 18.17
C LEU A 69 3.83 -11.53 17.97
N ASN A 70 4.27 -12.33 18.94
CA ASN A 70 4.20 -13.80 18.89
C ASN A 70 4.81 -14.42 17.62
N ASN A 71 5.82 -13.76 17.03
CA ASN A 71 6.47 -14.18 15.78
C ASN A 71 5.51 -14.24 14.57
N ASP A 72 4.42 -13.47 14.59
CA ASP A 72 3.54 -13.22 13.44
C ASP A 72 4.00 -11.98 12.67
N GLU A 73 4.39 -12.18 11.41
CA GLU A 73 4.90 -11.12 10.54
C GLU A 73 3.84 -10.10 10.14
N SER A 74 2.55 -10.39 10.37
CA SER A 74 1.45 -9.43 10.15
C SER A 74 1.15 -8.58 11.39
N SER A 75 1.88 -8.76 12.49
CA SER A 75 1.60 -8.09 13.76
C SER A 75 2.85 -7.46 14.34
N LEU A 76 2.84 -6.13 14.54
CA LEU A 76 3.92 -5.42 15.25
C LEU A 76 3.49 -5.04 16.65
N THR A 77 4.44 -5.09 17.59
CA THR A 77 4.27 -4.58 18.95
C THR A 77 5.44 -3.66 19.34
N VAL A 78 5.17 -2.71 20.22
CA VAL A 78 6.18 -1.86 20.86
C VAL A 78 5.81 -1.65 22.33
N SER A 79 6.81 -1.70 23.21
CA SER A 79 6.61 -1.45 24.64
C SER A 79 6.49 0.04 24.92
N VAL A 80 5.68 0.38 25.92
CA VAL A 80 5.55 1.75 26.41
C VAL A 80 5.81 1.80 27.91
N PRO A 81 6.51 2.85 28.40
CA PRO A 81 6.61 3.11 29.82
C PRO A 81 5.25 3.53 30.38
N LEU A 82 5.18 3.75 31.69
CA LEU A 82 3.97 4.26 32.32
C LEU A 82 3.57 5.63 31.74
N LEU A 83 2.51 5.63 30.94
CA LEU A 83 1.97 6.82 30.29
C LEU A 83 1.16 7.65 31.29
N LYS A 84 1.31 8.97 31.19
CA LYS A 84 0.48 9.93 31.94
C LYS A 84 -0.89 10.05 31.27
N ASP A 85 -1.85 10.62 31.99
CA ASP A 85 -3.15 11.01 31.41
C ASP A 85 -2.94 11.94 30.21
N GLY A 86 -3.57 11.61 29.08
CA GLY A 86 -3.37 12.33 27.83
C GLY A 86 -3.82 11.57 26.59
N ILE A 87 -3.62 12.19 25.44
CA ILE A 87 -3.88 11.60 24.12
C ILE A 87 -2.54 11.22 23.50
N TYR A 88 -2.47 10.02 22.96
CA TYR A 88 -1.30 9.46 22.31
C TYR A 88 -1.63 9.11 20.86
N THR A 89 -0.66 9.30 19.98
CA THR A 89 -0.75 8.95 18.56
C THR A 89 0.14 7.75 18.28
N VAL A 90 -0.45 6.68 17.76
CA VAL A 90 0.28 5.55 17.19
C VAL A 90 0.49 5.85 15.70
N SER A 91 1.75 5.86 15.27
CA SER A 91 2.14 6.09 13.87
C SER A 91 2.90 4.88 13.35
N THR A 92 2.51 4.40 12.18
CA THR A 92 3.13 3.27 11.49
C THR A 92 3.53 3.65 10.09
N ASN A 93 4.74 3.27 9.69
CA ASN A 93 5.26 3.32 8.33
C ASN A 93 5.81 1.93 8.04
N VAL A 94 5.11 1.13 7.24
CA VAL A 94 5.41 -0.30 7.11
C VAL A 94 5.58 -0.71 5.66
N LEU A 95 6.58 -1.56 5.39
CA LEU A 95 6.82 -2.16 4.07
C LEU A 95 6.12 -3.51 4.00
N SER A 96 5.16 -3.68 3.08
CA SER A 96 4.56 -5.00 2.82
C SER A 96 5.60 -5.95 2.25
N GLN A 97 5.67 -7.18 2.78
CA GLN A 97 6.48 -8.25 2.20
C GLN A 97 5.87 -8.81 0.91
N THR A 98 4.56 -8.61 0.70
CA THR A 98 3.82 -9.15 -0.44
C THR A 98 3.95 -8.26 -1.67
N ASP A 99 3.70 -6.96 -1.51
CA ASP A 99 3.62 -6.00 -2.63
C ASP A 99 4.84 -5.07 -2.74
N GLY A 100 5.68 -4.98 -1.69
CA GLY A 100 6.90 -4.15 -1.68
C GLY A 100 6.68 -2.64 -1.58
N HIS A 101 5.48 -2.18 -1.23
CA HIS A 101 5.14 -0.78 -1.01
C HIS A 101 5.14 -0.42 0.47
N VAL A 102 5.47 0.84 0.73
CA VAL A 102 5.41 1.43 2.07
C VAL A 102 4.05 2.09 2.27
N THR A 103 3.39 1.76 3.38
CA THR A 103 2.11 2.36 3.77
C THR A 103 2.25 3.10 5.10
N ASP A 104 1.70 4.31 5.15
CA ASP A 104 1.58 5.13 6.35
C ASP A 104 0.18 5.05 6.96
N ASN A 105 0.11 4.79 8.26
CA ASN A 105 -1.11 4.89 9.06
C ASN A 105 -0.84 5.64 10.37
N ALA A 106 -1.88 6.30 10.89
CA ALA A 106 -1.85 6.90 12.21
C ALA A 106 -3.23 6.81 12.86
N PHE A 107 -3.26 6.54 14.17
CA PHE A 107 -4.48 6.55 14.96
C PHE A 107 -4.17 7.00 16.39
N VAL A 108 -5.21 7.39 17.13
CA VAL A 108 -5.05 7.92 18.50
C VAL A 108 -5.71 7.03 19.53
N PHE A 109 -5.20 7.05 20.75
CA PHE A 109 -5.89 6.54 21.94
C PHE A 109 -5.69 7.51 23.11
N ALA A 110 -6.58 7.48 24.09
CA ALA A 110 -6.49 8.28 25.29
C ALA A 110 -6.20 7.41 26.52
N VAL A 111 -5.46 7.97 27.47
CA VAL A 111 -5.21 7.38 28.79
C VAL A 111 -5.79 8.30 29.86
N GLY A 112 -6.46 7.72 30.85
CA GLY A 112 -7.09 8.44 31.95
C GLY A 112 -8.35 9.18 31.52
N GLN A 113 -8.49 10.43 31.98
CA GLN A 113 -9.69 11.26 31.73
C GLN A 113 -9.64 12.07 30.43
N ALA A 114 -8.66 11.80 29.55
CA ALA A 114 -8.53 12.51 28.29
C ALA A 114 -9.68 12.17 27.33
N ILE A 115 -10.36 13.19 26.82
CA ILE A 115 -11.42 13.04 25.81
C ILE A 115 -10.78 13.25 24.44
N ILE A 116 -10.83 12.24 23.59
CA ILE A 116 -10.41 12.36 22.19
C ILE A 116 -11.43 13.24 21.48
N PRO A 117 -11.05 14.43 20.99
CA PRO A 117 -11.99 15.29 20.31
C PRO A 117 -12.38 14.66 18.97
N SER A 118 -13.67 14.71 18.62
CA SER A 118 -14.23 14.01 17.45
C SER A 118 -13.61 14.40 16.10
N ASN A 119 -12.86 15.49 16.05
CA ASN A 119 -12.14 15.94 14.84
C ASN A 119 -10.79 15.22 14.62
N VAL A 120 -10.23 14.52 15.60
CA VAL A 120 -8.94 13.81 15.51
C VAL A 120 -9.12 12.34 15.12
N ALA A 121 -10.31 11.77 15.33
CA ALA A 121 -10.60 10.37 15.02
C ALA A 121 -10.65 10.05 13.52
N SER A 122 -10.66 11.07 12.66
CA SER A 122 -10.91 10.99 11.21
C SER A 122 -9.75 11.52 10.36
N ILE A 123 -8.49 11.26 10.77
CA ILE A 123 -7.35 11.41 9.87
C ILE A 123 -7.33 10.22 8.90
N ALA A 124 -8.31 10.19 8.00
CA ALA A 124 -8.23 9.36 6.81
C ALA A 124 -7.12 9.94 5.93
N THR A 125 -6.16 9.12 5.54
CA THR A 125 -5.13 9.46 4.56
C THR A 125 -5.84 9.84 3.25
N SER A 126 -6.12 11.13 3.08
CA SER A 126 -6.68 11.66 1.86
C SER A 126 -5.57 11.56 0.81
N SER A 127 -5.68 10.57 -0.08
CA SER A 127 -4.91 10.58 -1.32
C SER A 127 -5.30 11.87 -2.04
N LYS A 128 -4.43 12.89 -1.94
CA LYS A 128 -4.68 14.15 -2.63
C LYS A 128 -4.58 13.86 -4.11
N LEU A 129 -5.72 13.87 -4.79
CA LEU A 129 -5.81 13.75 -6.23
C LEU A 129 -5.21 15.01 -6.85
N TYR A 130 -3.92 14.97 -7.19
CA TYR A 130 -3.25 16.08 -7.88
C TYR A 130 -3.60 16.02 -9.37
N LEU A 131 -4.69 16.71 -9.73
CA LEU A 131 -5.14 16.87 -11.12
C LEU A 131 -4.02 17.25 -12.10
N PRO A 132 -3.09 18.18 -11.78
CA PRO A 132 -2.01 18.55 -12.69
C PRO A 132 -1.11 17.36 -13.08
N GLU A 133 -0.78 16.50 -12.13
CA GLU A 133 0.04 15.31 -12.35
C GLU A 133 -0.72 14.26 -13.19
N ALA A 134 -2.02 14.08 -12.93
CA ALA A 134 -2.88 13.20 -13.72
C ALA A 134 -2.99 13.67 -15.18
N LEU A 135 -3.16 14.99 -15.41
CA LEU A 135 -3.15 15.58 -16.75
C LEU A 135 -1.77 15.46 -17.42
N ALA A 136 -0.67 15.62 -16.68
CA ALA A 136 0.68 15.51 -17.21
C ALA A 136 1.02 14.10 -17.72
N ARG A 137 0.43 13.05 -17.12
CA ARG A 137 0.63 11.66 -17.56
C ARG A 137 -0.19 11.28 -18.79
N PHE A 138 -1.27 11.98 -19.07
CA PHE A 138 -2.21 11.62 -20.13
C PHE A 138 -1.56 11.55 -21.53
N PRO A 139 -0.75 12.53 -21.98
CA PRO A 139 -0.08 12.48 -23.27
C PRO A 139 0.92 11.33 -23.36
N THR A 140 1.66 11.08 -22.28
CA THR A 140 2.65 10.00 -22.20
C THR A 140 1.98 8.63 -22.34
N LEU A 141 0.85 8.42 -21.65
CA LEU A 141 0.08 7.19 -21.74
C LEU A 141 -0.49 6.98 -23.15
N LEU A 142 -1.03 8.03 -23.78
CA LEU A 142 -1.49 7.97 -25.16
C LEU A 142 -0.37 7.60 -26.14
N ALA A 143 0.79 8.24 -26.02
CA ALA A 143 1.95 7.94 -26.86
C ALA A 143 2.39 6.48 -26.71
N GLN A 144 2.45 5.96 -25.49
CA GLN A 144 2.85 4.58 -25.21
C GLN A 144 1.87 3.56 -25.82
N VAL A 145 0.56 3.78 -25.67
CA VAL A 145 -0.47 2.91 -26.27
C VAL A 145 -0.35 2.90 -27.79
N MET A 146 -0.15 4.06 -28.40
CA MET A 146 0.02 4.19 -29.85
C MET A 146 1.27 3.46 -30.36
N ILE A 147 2.41 3.59 -29.67
CA ILE A 147 3.67 2.95 -30.06
C ILE A 147 3.56 1.42 -29.97
N VAL A 148 3.04 0.90 -28.85
CA VAL A 148 2.87 -0.55 -28.63
C VAL A 148 1.86 -1.12 -29.64
N GLY A 149 0.75 -0.41 -29.87
CA GLY A 149 -0.27 -0.81 -30.83
C GLY A 149 0.25 -0.88 -32.27
N ALA A 150 1.01 0.12 -32.70
CA ALA A 150 1.63 0.14 -34.02
C ALA A 150 2.64 -1.01 -34.20
N ALA A 151 3.51 -1.22 -33.21
CA ALA A 151 4.48 -2.32 -33.24
C ALA A 151 3.78 -3.69 -33.32
N PHE A 152 2.77 -3.92 -32.48
CA PHE A 152 2.01 -5.17 -32.50
C PHE A 152 1.25 -5.36 -33.82
N GLY A 153 0.62 -4.30 -34.34
CA GLY A 153 -0.06 -4.31 -35.63
C GLY A 153 0.88 -4.68 -36.77
N THR A 154 2.05 -4.05 -36.85
CA THR A 154 3.06 -4.37 -37.88
C THR A 154 3.58 -5.80 -37.78
N PHE A 155 3.79 -6.31 -36.56
CA PHE A 155 4.25 -7.68 -36.34
C PHE A 155 3.19 -8.71 -36.75
N TRP A 156 1.92 -8.48 -36.38
CA TRP A 156 0.82 -9.38 -36.71
C TRP A 156 0.47 -9.37 -38.20
N MET A 157 0.54 -8.21 -38.85
CA MET A 157 0.25 -8.06 -40.29
C MET A 157 1.36 -8.60 -41.19
N TRP A 158 2.60 -8.74 -40.71
CA TRP A 158 3.73 -9.20 -41.53
C TRP A 158 3.53 -10.63 -42.07
N GLY A 159 2.96 -11.53 -41.25
CA GLY A 159 2.66 -12.91 -41.64
C GLY A 159 1.69 -13.04 -42.83
N PRO A 160 0.51 -12.40 -42.80
CA PRO A 160 -0.44 -12.44 -43.91
C PRO A 160 -0.01 -11.57 -45.11
N LEU A 161 0.59 -10.39 -44.91
CA LEU A 161 1.01 -9.52 -46.03
C LEU A 161 2.13 -10.12 -46.88
N SER A 162 3.07 -10.85 -46.26
CA SER A 162 4.16 -11.52 -47.00
C SER A 162 3.69 -12.67 -47.91
N LYS A 163 2.44 -13.12 -47.76
CA LYS A 163 1.84 -14.19 -48.59
C LYS A 163 1.07 -13.66 -49.80
N ILE A 164 0.90 -12.35 -49.94
CA ILE A 164 0.17 -11.74 -51.05
C ILE A 164 1.15 -11.55 -52.24
N ALA A 165 1.05 -12.43 -53.24
CA ALA A 165 1.96 -12.49 -54.39
C ALA A 165 2.14 -11.14 -55.13
N PHE A 166 1.07 -10.35 -55.23
CA PHE A 166 1.06 -9.03 -55.87
C PHE A 166 2.00 -8.00 -55.20
N LEU A 167 2.18 -8.06 -53.87
CA LEU A 167 3.03 -7.12 -53.14
C LEU A 167 4.52 -7.52 -53.21
N THR A 168 4.81 -8.82 -53.27
CA THR A 168 6.17 -9.33 -53.39
C THR A 168 6.80 -8.98 -54.75
N GLU A 169 6.01 -9.02 -55.83
CA GLU A 169 6.47 -8.60 -57.17
C GLU A 169 6.72 -7.09 -57.27
N SER A 170 5.90 -6.28 -56.59
CA SER A 170 6.06 -4.82 -56.58
C SER A 170 7.32 -4.37 -55.83
N ILE A 171 7.67 -5.06 -54.74
CA ILE A 171 8.86 -4.75 -53.94
C ILE A 171 10.15 -5.25 -54.62
N SER A 172 10.10 -6.36 -55.37
CA SER A 172 11.27 -6.88 -56.10
C SER A 172 11.67 -6.01 -57.29
N GLN A 173 10.70 -5.45 -58.02
CA GLN A 173 10.92 -4.51 -59.12
C GLN A 173 11.60 -3.20 -58.71
N VAL A 174 11.34 -2.71 -57.49
CA VAL A 174 11.99 -1.50 -56.96
C VAL A 174 13.40 -1.76 -56.45
N ARG A 175 13.72 -3.02 -56.08
CA ARG A 175 15.04 -3.42 -55.57
C ARG A 175 16.04 -3.77 -56.67
N SER A 176 15.59 -4.05 -57.89
CA SER A 176 16.43 -4.42 -59.04
C SER A 176 16.83 -3.25 -59.94
N LYS A 177 16.56 -2.02 -59.51
CA LYS A 177 16.99 -0.76 -60.17
C LYS A 177 17.92 0.01 -59.24
#